data_AF-A0A7X3I458-F1
#
_entry.id   AF-A0A7X3I458-F1
#
_cell.length_a   1.000
_cell.length_b   1.000
_cell.length_c   1.000
_cell.angle_alpha   90.00
_cell.angle_beta   90.00
_cell.angle_gamma   90.00
#
_symmetry.space_group_name_H-M   'P 1'
#
loop_
_entity.id
_entity.type
_entity.pdbx_description
1 polymer ?
#
loop_
_entity_poly.entity_id
_entity_poly.type
_entity_poly.pdbx_seq_one_letter_code
_entity_poly.pdbx_strand_id
1 'polypeptide(L)' 'MSFDTLYQSRAPVTQPQALAELSVVALLRDVVTDDGVTVPAGTEGTIVGVWGGGEAYEVEFDEPVVGNATVQADALRSV' A
#
# COMPACT_ATOMS: atom_id res chain seq x y z
N MET A 1 22.47 31.33 -24.05
CA MET A 1 22.05 29.94 -24.33
C MET A 1 21.07 29.56 -23.25
N SER A 2 19.81 29.25 -23.58
CA SER A 2 18.76 28.87 -22.63
C SER A 2 18.20 27.51 -23.07
N PHE A 3 18.10 26.57 -22.15
CA PHE A 3 17.47 25.27 -22.38
C PHE A 3 16.02 25.37 -21.91
N ASP A 4 15.10 25.62 -22.85
CA ASP A 4 13.67 25.41 -22.63
C ASP A 4 13.41 23.90 -22.67
N THR A 5 13.40 23.29 -21.49
CA THR A 5 13.03 21.89 -21.32
C THR A 5 11.52 21.76 -21.50
N LEU A 6 11.10 21.35 -22.70
CA LEU A 6 9.74 20.93 -22.99
C LEU A 6 9.42 19.65 -22.19
N TYR A 7 8.85 19.83 -21.00
CA TYR A 7 8.17 18.76 -20.28
C TYR A 7 6.88 18.44 -21.05
N GLN A 8 6.95 17.49 -21.98
CA GLN A 8 5.76 16.91 -22.58
C GLN A 8 5.02 16.14 -21.49
N SER A 9 3.98 16.75 -20.94
CA SER A 9 3.03 16.09 -20.06
C SER A 9 2.35 14.96 -20.84
N ARG A 10 2.82 13.73 -20.60
CA ARG A 10 2.06 12.55 -20.95
C ARG A 10 0.72 12.68 -20.22
N ALA A 11 -0.39 12.65 -20.97
CA ALA A 11 -1.73 12.63 -20.39
C ALA A 11 -1.75 11.56 -19.28
N PRO A 12 -2.27 11.86 -18.07
CA PRO A 12 -2.22 10.91 -16.97
C PRO A 12 -3.03 9.70 -17.42
N VAL A 13 -2.34 8.58 -17.60
CA VAL A 13 -3.00 7.28 -17.63
C VAL A 13 -3.57 7.18 -16.22
N THR A 14 -4.89 7.24 -16.06
CA THR A 14 -5.54 7.02 -14.76
C THR A 14 -5.43 5.52 -14.45
N GLN A 15 -4.22 5.07 -14.16
CA GLN A 15 -4.03 3.90 -13.32
C GLN A 15 -4.56 4.30 -11.95
N PRO A 16 -5.33 3.46 -11.24
CA PRO A 16 -5.57 3.66 -9.82
C PRO A 16 -4.21 3.93 -9.20
N GLN A 17 -4.04 5.13 -8.64
CA GLN A 17 -2.73 5.53 -8.15
C GLN A 17 -2.39 4.57 -7.01
N ALA A 18 -1.31 3.81 -7.18
CA ALA A 18 -0.84 2.89 -6.16
C ALA A 18 -0.76 3.64 -4.82
N LEU A 19 -1.22 2.99 -3.75
CA LEU A 19 -1.05 3.51 -2.40
C LEU A 19 0.45 3.74 -2.16
N ALA A 20 0.80 4.92 -1.67
CA ALA A 20 2.20 5.29 -1.46
C ALA A 20 2.77 4.59 -0.23
N GLU A 21 4.08 4.34 -0.22
CA GLU A 21 4.78 3.96 1.01
C GLU A 21 4.50 4.97 2.14
N LEU A 22 4.46 4.46 3.36
CA LEU A 22 4.13 5.18 4.60
C LEU A 22 2.66 5.68 4.68
N SER A 23 1.81 5.29 3.73
CA SER A 23 0.36 5.54 3.84
C SER A 23 -0.25 4.62 4.88
N VAL A 24 -1.20 5.16 5.66
CA VAL A 24 -2.05 4.37 6.56
C VAL A 24 -3.21 3.78 5.76
N VAL A 25 -3.45 2.50 5.97
CA VAL A 25 -4.48 1.70 5.29
C VAL A 25 -5.25 0.86 6.29
N ALA A 26 -6.47 0.46 5.94
CA ALA A 26 -7.24 -0.50 6.70
C ALA A 26 -7.50 -1.78 5.91
N LEU A 27 -7.47 -2.92 6.59
CA LEU A 27 -7.82 -4.22 6.02
C LEU A 27 -9.32 -4.31 5.69
N LEU A 28 -9.66 -4.88 4.54
CA LEU A 28 -11.03 -5.18 4.14
C LEU A 28 -11.47 -6.61 4.52
N ARG A 29 -10.50 -7.49 4.78
CA ARG A 29 -10.69 -8.89 5.19
C ARG A 29 -9.54 -9.32 6.10
N ASP A 30 -9.74 -10.40 6.85
CA ASP A 30 -8.69 -10.96 7.70
C ASP A 30 -7.44 -11.31 6.88
N VAL A 31 -6.28 -11.02 7.43
CA VAL A 31 -4.96 -11.30 6.86
C VAL A 31 -4.12 -12.07 7.87
N VAL A 32 -3.21 -12.91 7.39
CA VAL A 32 -2.25 -13.61 8.23
C VAL A 32 -0.89 -12.92 8.06
N THR A 33 -0.25 -12.54 9.17
CA THR A 33 1.11 -12.01 9.17
C THR A 33 2.12 -13.05 8.71
N ASP A 34 3.32 -12.61 8.38
CA ASP A 34 4.44 -13.49 8.03
C ASP A 34 4.81 -14.45 9.17
N ASP A 35 4.50 -14.07 10.42
CA ASP A 35 4.64 -14.90 11.63
C ASP A 35 3.46 -15.86 11.88
N GLY A 36 2.43 -15.85 11.02
CA GLY A 36 1.28 -16.75 11.10
C GLY A 36 0.15 -16.27 12.02
N VAL A 37 0.16 -15.02 12.48
CA VAL A 37 -0.88 -14.45 13.35
C VAL A 37 -1.98 -13.80 12.50
N THR A 38 -3.25 -14.03 12.85
CA THR A 38 -4.36 -13.41 12.14
C THR A 38 -4.59 -11.97 12.61
N VAL A 39 -4.61 -11.03 11.66
CA VAL A 39 -5.01 -9.64 11.82
C VAL A 39 -6.45 -9.49 11.32
N PRO A 40 -7.40 -9.06 12.17
CA PRO A 40 -8.80 -8.91 11.77
C PRO A 40 -9.03 -7.81 10.72
N ALA A 41 -10.05 -7.99 9.89
CA ALA A 41 -10.58 -6.94 9.02
C ALA A 41 -10.88 -5.64 9.79
N GLY A 42 -10.65 -4.50 9.16
CA GLY A 42 -10.81 -3.17 9.75
C GLY A 42 -9.59 -2.67 10.52
N THR A 43 -8.61 -3.53 10.83
CA THR A 43 -7.36 -3.12 11.47
C THR A 43 -6.58 -2.18 10.55
N GLU A 44 -6.07 -1.10 11.13
CA GLU A 44 -5.20 -0.16 10.43
C GLU A 44 -3.74 -0.63 10.49
N GLY A 45 -2.99 -0.34 9.44
CA GLY A 45 -1.57 -0.60 9.34
C GLY A 45 -0.90 0.43 8.44
N THR A 46 0.43 0.41 8.40
CA THR A 46 1.24 1.31 7.58
C THR A 46 1.89 0.55 6.45
N ILE A 47 1.79 1.06 5.23
CA ILE A 47 2.52 0.49 4.10
C ILE A 47 4.02 0.74 4.31
N VAL A 48 4.82 -0.31 4.37
CA VAL A 48 6.29 -0.23 4.48
C VAL A 48 7.02 -0.70 3.22
N GLY A 49 6.27 -1.20 2.22
CA GLY A 49 6.81 -1.55 0.90
C GLY A 49 5.71 -1.72 -0.15
N VAL A 50 6.04 -1.43 -1.41
CA VAL A 50 5.14 -1.57 -2.57
C VAL A 50 5.66 -2.64 -3.53
N TRP A 51 4.81 -3.61 -3.86
CA TRP A 51 5.15 -4.73 -4.74
C TRP A 51 4.37 -4.68 -6.05
N GLY A 52 5.00 -5.12 -7.15
CA GLY A 52 4.33 -5.22 -8.47
C GLY A 52 3.78 -3.89 -9.01
N GLY A 53 4.27 -2.74 -8.54
CA GLY A 53 3.71 -1.43 -8.90
C GLY A 53 2.35 -1.12 -8.27
N GLY A 54 2.00 -1.79 -7.16
CA GLY A 54 0.74 -1.61 -6.45
C GLY A 54 -0.23 -2.79 -6.57
N GLU A 55 0.23 -3.95 -7.03
CA GLU A 55 -0.56 -5.19 -6.98
C GLU A 55 -0.67 -5.71 -5.54
N ALA A 56 0.39 -5.54 -4.74
CA ALA A 56 0.44 -5.89 -3.33
C ALA A 56 1.32 -4.91 -2.54
N TYR A 57 1.17 -4.95 -1.21
CA TYR A 57 1.81 -4.04 -0.27
C TYR A 57 2.32 -4.81 0.93
N GLU A 58 3.51 -4.47 1.41
CA GLU A 58 3.94 -4.86 2.74
C GLU A 58 3.29 -3.91 3.74
N VAL A 59 2.48 -4.44 4.65
CA VAL A 59 1.78 -3.65 5.67
C VAL A 59 2.30 -4.06 7.03
N GLU A 60 2.82 -3.10 7.79
CA GLU A 60 3.22 -3.25 9.19
C GLU A 60 2.04 -2.88 10.10
N PHE A 61 1.76 -3.75 11.06
CA PHE A 61 0.73 -3.61 12.08
C PHE A 61 1.37 -3.42 13.45
N ASP A 62 0.68 -2.66 14.29
CA ASP A 62 1.04 -2.44 15.70
C ASP A 62 0.05 -3.17 16.63
N GLU A 63 0.07 -2.87 17.93
CA GLU A 63 -0.80 -3.50 18.93
C GLU A 63 -2.29 -3.56 18.50
N PRO A 64 -2.99 -4.69 18.75
CA PRO A 64 -2.56 -5.84 19.56
C PRO A 64 -1.80 -6.93 18.78
N VAL A 65 -1.66 -6.81 17.45
CA VAL A 65 -0.97 -7.79 16.61
C VAL A 65 0.21 -7.11 15.93
N VAL A 66 1.37 -7.19 16.57
CA VAL A 66 2.63 -6.66 16.01
C VAL A 66 3.15 -7.62 14.95
N GLY A 67 3.47 -7.09 13.77
CA GLY A 67 4.05 -7.86 12.67
C GLY A 67 3.79 -7.21 11.32
N ASN A 68 4.20 -7.88 10.25
CA ASN A 68 3.95 -7.44 8.88
C ASN A 68 3.31 -8.55 8.05
N ALA A 69 2.68 -8.14 6.95
CA ALA A 69 2.10 -9.06 5.98
C ALA A 69 2.18 -8.45 4.58
N THR A 70 2.43 -9.30 3.59
CA THR A 70 2.16 -8.95 2.19
C THR A 70 0.66 -9.05 1.90
N VAL A 71 0.02 -7.92 1.62
CA VAL A 71 -1.42 -7.77 1.40
C VAL A 71 -1.72 -7.36 -0.04
N GLN A 72 -2.66 -8.05 -0.68
CA GLN A 72 -3.14 -7.68 -2.02
C GLN A 72 -3.89 -6.34 -2.00
N ALA A 73 -3.77 -5.56 -3.08
CA ALA A 73 -4.40 -4.24 -3.18
C ALA A 73 -5.92 -4.27 -2.96
N ASP A 74 -6.60 -5.34 -3.38
CA ASP A 74 -8.04 -5.54 -3.23
C ASP A 74 -8.49 -5.81 -1.78
N ALA A 75 -7.55 -6.02 -0.87
CA ALA A 75 -7.80 -6.21 0.56
C ALA A 75 -7.53 -4.95 1.39
N LEU A 76 -7.18 -3.83 0.75
CA LEU A 76 -6.87 -2.57 1.42
C LEU A 76 -7.81 -1.44 1.00
N ARG A 77 -8.01 -0.51 1.92
CA ARG A 77 -8.53 0.82 1.63
C ARG A 77 -7.64 1.88 2.25
N SER A 78 -7.53 3.03 1.60
CA SER A 78 -6.98 4.22 2.26
C SER A 78 -7.86 4.63 3.45
N VAL A 79 -7.23 5.14 4.50
CA VAL A 79 -7.90 5.73 5.66
C VAL A 79 -8.07 7.24 5.44
#